data_AF-A0A3B9H645-F1
#
_entry.id   AF-A0A3B9H645-F1
#
_cell.length_a   1.000
_cell.length_b   1.000
_cell.length_c   1.000
_cell.angle_alpha   90.00
_cell.angle_beta   90.00
_cell.angle_gamma   90.00
#
_symmetry.space_group_name_H-M   'P 1'
#
loop_
_entity.id
_entity.type
_entity.pdbx_description
1 polymer ?
#
loop_
_entity_poly.entity_id
_entity_poly.type
_entity_poly.pdbx_seq_one_letter_code
_entity_poly.pdbx_strand_id
1 'polypeptide(L)'
;MLYLKRHKAVRMKKTVFLLATVSIFSCAENETPGEIDRDLNGNGLEVTNQKLKDKVTAIENIFYSIPSPRVTIDIIEEAGAVFDVQLTNDPQNLDKYTSKAERALNMGVYGADVNYCSAFNKTADVMMLLACTRSLGEELGLESIFDQTVIDRLNDNRENADSVQS
;
A
#
# COMPACT_ATOMS: atom_id res chain seq x y z
N MET A 1 -62.19 -26.84 20.31
CA MET A 1 -62.69 -25.81 19.38
C MET A 1 -61.45 -25.18 18.73
N LEU A 2 -60.74 -25.85 17.82
CA LEU A 2 -60.94 -25.93 16.36
C LEU A 2 -61.13 -24.57 15.66
N TYR A 3 -60.44 -24.42 14.51
CA TYR A 3 -60.35 -23.30 13.55
C TYR A 3 -59.23 -22.25 13.79
N LEU A 4 -58.40 -21.86 12.82
CA LEU A 4 -58.07 -22.37 11.49
C LEU A 4 -56.80 -21.66 10.97
N LYS A 5 -55.93 -22.46 10.34
CA LYS A 5 -54.82 -22.13 9.44
C LYS A 5 -55.16 -21.06 8.40
N ARG A 6 -54.21 -20.16 8.09
CA ARG A 6 -53.86 -19.79 6.69
C ARG A 6 -52.54 -19.03 6.54
N HIS A 7 -51.57 -19.73 5.94
CA HIS A 7 -50.37 -19.16 5.32
C HIS A 7 -50.71 -18.25 4.14
N LYS A 8 -49.94 -17.18 3.96
CA LYS A 8 -49.50 -16.73 2.63
C LYS A 8 -48.02 -16.33 2.69
N ALA A 9 -47.19 -17.16 2.08
CA ALA A 9 -45.82 -16.84 1.73
C ALA A 9 -45.81 -15.74 0.67
N VAL A 10 -45.11 -14.64 0.90
CA VAL A 10 -44.77 -13.67 -0.14
C VAL A 10 -43.43 -14.07 -0.72
N ARG A 11 -43.45 -14.99 -1.69
CA ARG A 11 -42.32 -15.32 -2.54
C ARG A 11 -42.53 -14.57 -3.86
N MET A 12 -41.84 -13.44 -4.04
CA MET A 12 -41.89 -12.69 -5.31
C MET A 12 -40.47 -12.36 -5.82
N LYS A 13 -39.97 -13.27 -6.66
CA LYS A 13 -39.30 -13.06 -7.95
C LYS A 13 -38.01 -12.19 -7.99
N LYS A 14 -36.86 -12.83 -7.74
CA LYS A 14 -35.49 -12.35 -8.07
C LYS A 14 -35.12 -12.52 -9.56
N THR A 15 -36.06 -12.41 -10.49
CA THR A 15 -35.87 -12.82 -11.90
C THR A 15 -36.15 -11.71 -12.92
N VAL A 16 -35.91 -10.44 -12.58
CA VAL A 16 -36.10 -9.31 -13.51
C VAL A 16 -34.81 -8.50 -13.76
N PHE A 17 -33.69 -8.86 -13.13
CA PHE A 17 -32.39 -8.21 -13.39
C PHE A 17 -31.48 -9.01 -14.33
N LEU A 18 -32.08 -9.76 -15.27
CA LEU A 18 -31.39 -10.52 -16.31
C LEU A 18 -31.88 -10.03 -17.68
N LEU A 19 -31.42 -8.85 -18.10
CA LEU A 19 -31.21 -8.44 -19.50
C LEU A 19 -30.75 -6.97 -19.53
N ALA A 20 -29.49 -6.74 -19.17
CA ALA A 20 -28.76 -5.52 -19.52
C ALA A 20 -27.43 -5.96 -20.16
N THR A 21 -27.58 -6.50 -21.38
CA THR A 21 -26.72 -6.26 -22.55
C THR A 21 -25.33 -5.70 -22.20
N VAL A 22 -24.30 -6.54 -22.04
CA VAL A 22 -23.37 -6.91 -23.13
C VAL A 22 -23.28 -5.79 -24.19
N SER A 23 -22.41 -4.81 -23.95
CA SER A 23 -21.93 -3.83 -24.96
C SER A 23 -20.65 -3.12 -24.48
N ILE A 24 -19.60 -3.90 -24.18
CA ILE A 24 -18.23 -3.36 -24.13
C ILE A 24 -17.26 -4.42 -24.67
N PHE A 25 -17.34 -4.68 -25.98
CA PHE A 25 -16.22 -5.20 -26.77
C PHE A 25 -15.83 -4.14 -27.79
N SER A 26 -14.88 -3.29 -27.40
CA SER A 26 -14.11 -2.33 -28.21
C SER A 26 -13.04 -1.78 -27.27
N CYS A 27 -11.72 -1.84 -27.47
CA CYS A 27 -10.89 -2.11 -28.63
C CYS A 27 -9.83 -3.18 -28.29
N ALA A 28 -9.57 -4.08 -29.22
CA ALA A 28 -8.27 -4.73 -29.34
C ALA A 28 -7.50 -3.97 -30.43
N GLU A 29 -6.63 -3.05 -30.01
CA GLU A 29 -5.65 -2.44 -30.90
C GLU A 29 -4.41 -3.32 -30.88
N ASN A 30 -4.23 -4.07 -31.97
CA ASN A 30 -3.02 -4.83 -32.24
C ASN A 30 -1.93 -3.84 -32.67
N GLU A 31 -1.16 -3.34 -31.70
CA GLU A 31 0.12 -2.71 -32.00
C GLU A 31 1.15 -3.83 -32.20
N THR A 32 1.57 -4.02 -33.45
CA THR A 32 2.80 -4.75 -33.80
C THR A 32 3.97 -4.20 -32.98
N PRO A 33 4.94 -5.04 -32.54
CA PRO A 33 6.07 -4.57 -31.74
C PRO A 33 6.88 -3.52 -32.50
N GLY A 34 6.62 -2.25 -32.17
CA GLY A 34 7.42 -1.11 -32.58
C GLY A 34 8.74 -1.19 -31.86
N GLU A 35 9.80 -1.29 -32.64
CA GLU A 35 11.20 -1.13 -32.28
C GLU A 35 11.37 0.06 -31.32
N ILE A 36 11.81 -0.19 -30.08
CA ILE A 36 12.19 0.88 -29.15
C ILE A 36 13.50 1.45 -29.65
N ASP A 37 13.40 2.49 -30.48
CA ASP A 37 14.51 3.37 -30.78
C ASP A 37 14.89 4.11 -29.50
N ARG A 38 15.98 3.67 -28.87
CA ARG A 38 16.61 4.36 -27.75
C ARG A 38 17.43 5.53 -28.32
N ASP A 39 16.75 6.62 -28.65
CA ASP A 39 17.44 7.90 -28.85
C ASP A 39 17.83 8.48 -27.48
N LEU A 40 18.98 8.03 -26.99
CA LEU A 40 19.75 8.72 -25.96
C LEU A 40 20.46 9.91 -26.60
N ASN A 41 19.68 10.89 -27.07
CA ASN A 41 20.23 12.20 -27.40
C ASN A 41 20.24 13.06 -26.15
N GLY A 42 21.42 13.21 -25.57
CA GLY A 42 21.70 14.16 -24.50
C GLY A 42 21.51 15.59 -24.98
N ASN A 43 20.27 16.08 -24.96
CA ASN A 43 20.01 17.50 -24.78
C ASN A 43 19.81 17.72 -23.28
N GLY A 44 20.91 18.13 -22.62
CA GLY A 44 20.87 18.58 -21.25
C GLY A 44 19.66 19.50 -21.06
N LEU A 45 18.80 19.11 -20.12
CA LEU A 45 17.83 20.02 -19.52
C LEU A 45 18.65 21.23 -19.05
N GLU A 46 18.71 22.29 -19.86
CA GLU A 46 18.96 23.63 -19.35
C GLU A 46 17.76 23.99 -18.50
N VAL A 47 17.75 23.42 -17.29
CA VAL A 47 16.91 23.90 -16.21
C VAL A 47 17.47 25.27 -15.88
N THR A 48 16.86 26.31 -16.46
CA THR A 48 17.13 27.68 -16.05
C THR A 48 17.00 27.72 -14.52
N ASN A 49 18.05 28.16 -13.84
CA ASN A 49 18.13 28.21 -12.36
C ASN A 49 16.87 28.83 -11.72
N GLN A 50 16.17 29.71 -12.44
CA GLN A 50 14.91 30.30 -12.01
C GLN A 50 13.74 29.30 -11.94
N LYS A 51 13.50 28.47 -12.96
CA LYS A 51 12.44 27.45 -12.94
C LYS A 51 12.68 26.38 -11.88
N LEU A 52 13.94 26.06 -11.61
CA LEU A 52 14.28 25.14 -10.51
C LEU A 52 14.02 25.79 -9.16
N LYS A 53 14.43 27.05 -8.97
CA LYS A 53 14.14 27.81 -7.76
C LYS A 53 12.63 27.93 -7.52
N ASP A 54 11.85 28.26 -8.53
CA ASP A 54 10.39 28.40 -8.38
C ASP A 54 9.74 27.06 -7.99
N LYS A 55 10.21 25.93 -8.56
CA LYS A 55 9.76 24.59 -8.16
C LYS A 55 10.21 24.20 -6.76
N VAL A 56 11.44 24.51 -6.37
CA VAL A 56 11.98 24.25 -5.03
C VAL A 56 11.21 25.07 -3.99
N THR A 57 10.99 26.37 -4.22
CA THR A 57 10.17 27.23 -3.36
C THR A 57 8.73 26.73 -3.27
N ALA A 58 8.14 26.23 -4.37
CA ALA A 58 6.81 25.63 -4.34
C ALA A 58 6.77 24.34 -3.51
N ILE A 59 7.81 23.49 -3.62
CA ILE A 59 7.96 22.28 -2.81
C ILE A 59 8.15 22.65 -1.34
N GLU A 60 9.00 23.63 -1.02
CA GLU A 60 9.21 24.13 0.34
C GLU A 60 7.90 24.64 0.95
N ASN A 61 7.13 25.45 0.21
CA ASN A 61 5.83 25.96 0.67
C ASN A 61 4.81 24.83 0.93
N ILE A 62 4.83 23.76 0.12
CA ILE A 62 4.00 22.57 0.35
C ILE A 62 4.46 21.83 1.61
N PHE A 63 5.77 21.62 1.80
CA PHE A 63 6.33 20.96 2.98
C PHE A 63 5.97 21.68 4.28
N TYR A 64 5.99 23.02 4.31
CA TYR A 64 5.55 23.79 5.48
C TYR A 64 4.04 23.71 5.75
N SER A 65 3.24 23.32 4.76
CA SER A 65 1.78 23.20 4.86
C SER A 65 1.32 21.81 5.28
N ILE A 66 2.20 20.81 5.23
CA ILE A 66 1.89 19.43 5.66
C ILE A 66 2.16 19.33 7.17
N PRO A 67 1.16 18.92 7.99
CA PRO A 67 1.39 18.69 9.41
C PRO A 67 2.49 17.64 9.61
N SER A 68 3.19 17.69 10.74
CA SER A 68 4.20 16.68 11.04
C SER A 68 3.57 15.27 11.08
N PRO A 69 4.34 14.19 10.86
CA PRO A 69 3.79 12.83 10.82
C PRO A 69 2.94 12.47 12.05
N ARG A 70 3.38 12.87 13.25
CA ARG A 70 2.62 12.67 14.50
C ARG A 70 1.28 13.41 14.48
N VAL A 71 1.32 14.71 14.18
CA VAL A 71 0.11 15.55 14.14
C VAL A 71 -0.85 15.06 13.05
N THR A 72 -0.32 14.54 11.94
CA THR A 72 -1.14 13.94 10.88
C THR A 72 -1.89 12.71 11.38
N ILE A 73 -1.25 11.86 12.17
CA ILE A 73 -1.90 10.69 12.78
C ILE A 73 -2.93 11.12 13.81
N ASP A 74 -2.60 12.08 14.67
CA ASP A 74 -3.55 12.61 15.66
C ASP A 74 -4.83 13.12 14.97
N ILE A 75 -4.71 13.86 13.85
CA ILE A 75 -5.85 14.34 13.06
C ILE A 75 -6.67 13.16 12.47
N ILE A 76 -5.98 12.12 11.98
CA ILE A 76 -6.63 10.93 11.41
C ILE A 76 -7.40 10.16 12.49
N GLU A 77 -6.83 10.01 13.68
CA GLU A 77 -7.49 9.40 14.85
C GLU A 77 -8.67 10.25 15.35
N GLU A 78 -8.52 11.58 15.43
CA GLU A 78 -9.59 12.52 15.79
C GLU A 78 -10.76 12.49 14.79
N ALA A 79 -10.48 12.23 13.51
CA ALA A 79 -11.49 12.03 12.48
C ALA A 79 -12.26 10.69 12.63
N GLY A 80 -11.88 9.86 13.61
CA GLY A 80 -12.52 8.59 13.94
C GLY A 80 -11.92 7.38 13.22
N ALA A 81 -10.77 7.52 12.58
CA ALA A 81 -10.07 6.36 12.02
C ALA A 81 -9.52 5.50 13.15
N VAL A 82 -9.78 4.21 13.08
CA VAL A 82 -9.26 3.21 14.02
C VAL A 82 -8.30 2.31 13.26
N PHE A 83 -7.17 1.99 13.88
CA PHE A 83 -6.24 1.00 13.33
C PHE A 83 -6.97 -0.32 13.06
N ASP A 84 -6.82 -0.84 11.85
CA ASP A 84 -7.32 -2.15 11.45
C ASP A 84 -6.23 -2.93 10.71
N VAL A 85 -5.72 -3.98 11.37
CA VAL A 85 -4.69 -4.86 10.81
C VAL A 85 -5.19 -5.58 9.55
N GLN A 86 -6.50 -5.77 9.38
CA GLN A 86 -7.07 -6.42 8.19
C GLN A 86 -6.93 -5.57 6.92
N LEU A 87 -6.56 -4.28 7.04
CA LEU A 87 -6.22 -3.42 5.90
C LEU A 87 -4.81 -3.69 5.36
N THR A 88 -3.98 -4.38 6.15
CA THR A 88 -2.63 -4.78 5.73
C THR A 88 -2.67 -6.09 4.93
N ASN A 89 -1.66 -6.30 4.11
CA ASN A 89 -1.48 -7.55 3.42
C ASN A 89 -1.20 -8.70 4.41
N ASP A 90 -1.90 -9.82 4.23
CA ASP A 90 -1.77 -10.99 5.11
C ASP A 90 -0.37 -11.61 4.98
N PRO A 91 0.40 -11.78 6.08
CA PRO A 91 1.67 -12.50 6.08
C PRO A 91 1.61 -13.91 5.47
N GLN A 92 0.44 -14.57 5.52
CA GLN A 92 0.23 -15.90 4.93
C GLN A 92 0.20 -15.89 3.39
N ASN A 93 0.24 -14.71 2.76
CA ASN A 93 0.31 -14.60 1.31
C ASN A 93 1.72 -14.76 0.75
N LEU A 94 2.78 -14.77 1.58
CA LEU A 94 4.17 -14.87 1.13
C LEU A 94 4.41 -15.99 0.10
N ASP A 95 3.99 -17.21 0.44
CA ASP A 95 4.16 -18.40 -0.41
C ASP A 95 3.32 -18.35 -1.70
N LYS A 96 2.35 -17.44 -1.78
CA LYS A 96 1.48 -17.28 -2.96
C LYS A 96 2.14 -16.42 -4.04
N TYR A 97 3.22 -15.70 -3.74
CA TYR A 97 3.93 -14.84 -4.70
C TYR A 97 4.98 -15.63 -5.48
N THR A 98 4.62 -16.12 -6.67
CA THR A 98 5.43 -17.13 -7.37
C THR A 98 6.36 -16.55 -8.42
N SER A 99 6.05 -15.37 -8.98
CA SER A 99 6.88 -14.69 -9.98
C SER A 99 7.74 -13.59 -9.36
N LYS A 100 8.84 -13.20 -10.01
CA LYS A 100 9.67 -12.07 -9.54
C LYS A 100 8.89 -10.75 -9.51
N ALA A 101 8.01 -10.53 -10.48
CA ALA A 101 7.18 -9.33 -10.55
C ALA A 101 6.19 -9.26 -9.37
N GLU A 102 5.52 -10.38 -9.04
CA GLU A 102 4.62 -10.45 -7.88
C GLU A 102 5.37 -10.19 -6.58
N ARG A 103 6.55 -10.80 -6.39
CA ARG A 103 7.37 -10.57 -5.20
C ARG A 103 7.78 -9.12 -5.07
N ALA A 104 8.28 -8.50 -6.14
CA ALA A 104 8.69 -7.10 -6.11
C ALA A 104 7.53 -6.15 -5.80
N LEU A 105 6.37 -6.39 -6.42
CA LEU A 105 5.16 -5.61 -6.16
C LEU A 105 4.72 -5.74 -4.71
N ASN A 106 4.60 -6.99 -4.21
CA ASN A 106 4.10 -7.23 -2.86
C ASN A 106 5.13 -6.88 -1.77
N MET A 107 6.43 -6.88 -2.07
CA MET A 107 7.44 -6.30 -1.19
C MET A 107 7.19 -4.80 -0.98
N GLY A 108 6.82 -4.07 -2.05
CA GLY A 108 6.40 -2.68 -1.93
C GLY A 108 5.11 -2.50 -1.13
N VAL A 109 4.13 -3.41 -1.30
CA VAL A 109 2.89 -3.41 -0.52
C VAL A 109 3.18 -3.62 0.97
N TYR A 110 3.93 -4.67 1.34
CA TYR A 110 4.31 -4.89 2.74
C TYR A 110 5.13 -3.71 3.30
N GLY A 111 5.98 -3.07 2.50
CA GLY A 111 6.70 -1.86 2.91
C GLY A 111 5.77 -0.66 3.19
N ALA A 112 4.70 -0.50 2.42
CA ALA A 112 3.68 0.50 2.70
C ALA A 112 2.88 0.16 3.97
N ASP A 113 2.57 -1.12 4.17
CA ASP A 113 1.86 -1.60 5.36
C ASP A 113 2.71 -1.43 6.63
N VAL A 114 4.03 -1.62 6.53
CA VAL A 114 4.98 -1.29 7.61
C VAL A 114 4.84 0.18 8.02
N ASN A 115 4.74 1.10 7.06
CA ASN A 115 4.55 2.52 7.36
C ASN A 115 3.18 2.78 8.00
N TYR A 116 2.12 2.12 7.54
CA TYR A 116 0.79 2.22 8.15
C TYR A 116 0.82 1.76 9.62
N CYS A 117 1.30 0.55 9.88
CA CYS A 117 1.42 0.02 11.24
C CYS A 117 2.34 0.87 12.13
N SER A 118 3.44 1.40 11.56
CA SER A 118 4.38 2.28 12.25
C SER A 118 3.69 3.59 12.67
N ALA A 119 2.89 4.17 11.79
CA ALA A 119 2.20 5.43 12.07
C ALA A 119 1.19 5.29 13.24
N PHE A 120 0.57 4.13 13.40
CA PHE A 120 -0.31 3.79 14.53
C PHE A 120 0.41 3.12 15.73
N ASN A 121 1.75 3.16 15.76
CA ASN A 121 2.58 2.59 16.84
C ASN A 121 2.33 1.09 17.09
N LYS A 122 2.07 0.30 16.04
CA LYS A 122 1.81 -1.14 16.13
C LYS A 122 3.08 -1.95 15.91
N THR A 123 3.99 -1.89 16.88
CA THR A 123 5.34 -2.46 16.78
C THR A 123 5.35 -3.95 16.40
N ALA A 124 4.46 -4.77 16.97
CA ALA A 124 4.40 -6.20 16.66
C ALA A 124 4.05 -6.45 15.18
N ASP A 125 3.06 -5.74 14.65
CA ASP A 125 2.65 -5.83 13.25
C ASP A 125 3.75 -5.29 12.32
N VAL A 126 4.44 -4.21 12.71
CA VAL A 126 5.60 -3.69 11.99
C VAL A 126 6.70 -4.75 11.86
N MET A 127 7.05 -5.46 12.94
CA MET A 127 8.07 -6.53 12.87
C MET A 127 7.65 -7.65 11.93
N MET A 128 6.40 -8.08 12.02
CA MET A 128 5.87 -9.18 11.22
C MET A 128 5.88 -8.83 9.73
N LEU A 129 5.39 -7.64 9.36
CA LEU A 129 5.34 -7.19 7.97
C LEU A 129 6.72 -6.85 7.42
N LEU A 130 7.65 -6.38 8.26
CA LEU A 130 9.03 -6.17 7.84
C LEU A 130 9.75 -7.49 7.58
N ALA A 131 9.50 -8.54 8.37
CA ALA A 131 10.01 -9.87 8.09
C ALA A 131 9.51 -10.39 6.73
N CYS A 132 8.23 -10.15 6.40
CA CYS A 132 7.67 -10.45 5.09
C CYS A 132 8.38 -9.67 3.96
N THR A 133 8.55 -8.35 4.17
CA THR A 133 9.28 -7.47 3.23
C THR A 133 10.69 -7.97 2.97
N ARG A 134 11.42 -8.35 4.04
CA ARG A 134 12.78 -8.87 3.95
C ARG A 134 12.83 -10.20 3.20
N SER A 135 11.95 -11.14 3.53
CA SER A 135 11.90 -12.45 2.86
C SER A 135 11.71 -12.30 1.35
N LEU A 136 10.83 -11.40 0.91
CA LEU A 136 10.66 -11.09 -0.51
C LEU A 136 11.89 -10.40 -1.11
N GLY A 137 12.53 -9.51 -0.36
CA GLY A 137 13.77 -8.86 -0.77
C GLY A 137 14.93 -9.84 -0.98
N GLU A 138 15.07 -10.82 -0.10
CA GLU A 138 16.07 -11.90 -0.23
C GLU A 138 15.82 -12.72 -1.50
N GLU A 139 14.57 -13.10 -1.78
CA GLU A 139 14.20 -13.81 -3.03
C GLU A 139 14.41 -12.98 -4.31
N LEU A 140 14.49 -11.65 -4.18
CA LEU A 140 14.80 -10.72 -5.26
C LEU A 140 16.31 -10.41 -5.39
N GLY A 141 17.16 -10.96 -4.51
CA GLY A 141 18.60 -10.71 -4.48
C GLY A 141 18.99 -9.38 -3.83
N LEU A 142 18.14 -8.84 -2.95
CA LEU A 142 18.35 -7.57 -2.22
C LEU A 142 18.86 -7.79 -0.79
N GLU A 143 19.49 -8.93 -0.52
CA GLU A 143 20.00 -9.36 0.79
C GLU A 143 20.91 -8.31 1.44
N SER A 144 21.73 -7.61 0.64
CA SER A 144 22.66 -6.58 1.12
C SER A 144 21.98 -5.30 1.59
N ILE A 145 20.71 -5.08 1.27
CA ILE A 145 19.94 -3.89 1.70
C ILE A 145 19.38 -4.10 3.11
N PHE A 146 19.11 -5.35 3.51
CA PHE A 146 18.58 -5.72 4.82
C PHE A 146 19.68 -6.23 5.74
N ASP A 147 20.77 -5.47 5.82
CA ASP A 147 21.91 -5.81 6.66
C ASP A 147 21.56 -5.76 8.16
N GLN A 148 22.49 -6.24 8.99
CA GLN A 148 22.32 -6.24 10.44
C GLN A 148 22.09 -4.82 10.98
N THR A 149 22.65 -3.80 10.34
CA THR A 149 22.44 -2.39 10.70
C THR A 149 20.97 -1.96 10.61
N VAL A 150 20.25 -2.37 9.56
CA VAL A 150 18.82 -2.08 9.40
C VAL A 150 18.00 -2.82 10.46
N ILE A 151 18.36 -4.07 10.77
CA ILE A 151 17.73 -4.88 11.82
C ILE A 151 17.96 -4.28 13.21
N ASP A 152 19.18 -3.81 13.49
CA ASP A 152 19.55 -3.23 14.78
C ASP A 152 18.82 -1.91 15.00
N ARG A 153 18.75 -1.03 14.00
CA ARG A 153 17.97 0.21 14.08
C ARG A 153 16.48 -0.03 14.32
N LEU A 154 15.96 -1.15 13.84
CA LEU A 154 14.57 -1.54 14.10
C LEU A 154 14.38 -1.99 15.55
N ASN A 155 15.32 -2.77 16.08
CA ASN A 155 15.28 -3.24 17.47
C ASN A 155 15.55 -2.11 18.48
N ASP A 156 16.46 -1.19 18.17
CA ASP A 156 16.79 -0.04 19.02
C ASP A 156 15.62 0.92 19.20
N ASN A 157 14.72 1.00 18.22
CA ASN A 157 13.47 1.76 18.35
C ASN A 157 12.42 1.06 19.24
N ARG A 158 12.63 -0.20 19.64
CA ARG A 158 11.76 -0.93 20.57
C ARG A 158 12.10 -0.67 22.03
N GLU A 159 13.38 -0.50 22.35
CA GLU A 159 13.85 -0.37 23.74
C GLU A 159 13.63 1.02 24.37
N ASN A 160 13.13 2.00 23.60
CA ASN A 160 12.78 3.32 24.14
C ASN A 160 11.29 3.48 24.50
N ALA A 161 10.51 2.39 24.48
CA ALA A 161 9.12 2.40 24.95
C ALA A 161 8.98 2.00 26.42
N ASP A 162 10.03 1.50 27.09
CA ASP A 162 9.90 0.90 28.44
C ASP A 162 11.12 1.08 29.38
N SER A 163 12.10 1.93 29.05
CA SER A 163 13.22 2.23 29.97
C SER A 163 12.84 3.18 31.12
N VAL A 164 11.56 3.51 31.29
CA VAL A 164 11.02 4.32 32.39
C VAL A 164 10.09 3.49 33.27
N GLN A 165 10.55 2.32 33.71
CA GLN A 165 10.09 1.70 34.95
C GLN A 165 11.19 0.80 35.54
N SER A 166 12.24 1.45 36.05
CA SER A 166 12.96 0.99 37.25
C SER A 166 13.28 2.18 38.15
#